data_AF-A0A3D0GKD9-F1
#
_entry.id   AF-A0A3D0GKD9-F1
#
_cell.length_a   1.000
_cell.length_b   1.000
_cell.length_c   1.000
_cell.angle_alpha   90.00
_cell.angle_beta   90.00
_cell.angle_gamma   90.00
#
_symmetry.space_group_name_H-M   'P 1'
#
loop_
_entity.id
_entity.type
_entity.pdbx_description
1 polymer ?
#
loop_
_entity_poly.entity_id
_entity_poly.type
_entity_poly.pdbx_seq_one_letter_code
_entity_poly.pdbx_strand_id
1 'polypeptide(L)'
;IQSFQADGAREAGIFHHLITLPTYHTTALSTDVLAEGYFGAEGMLAYVKGVQRQEIRRGIACVKHQDMAGSNMGDDHKEYFSGEAALKASGADNTMNQFS
;
A
#
# COMPACT_ATOMS: atom_id res chain seq x y z
N ILE A 1 -6.51 19.34 21.66
CA ILE A 1 -5.75 18.65 20.59
C ILE A 1 -6.52 18.62 19.28
N GLN A 2 -7.78 18.15 19.25
CA GLN A 2 -8.56 18.05 18.01
C GLN A 2 -8.66 19.36 17.21
N SER A 3 -8.74 20.53 17.87
CA SER A 3 -8.81 21.84 17.21
C SER A 3 -7.45 22.50 16.93
N PHE A 4 -6.33 21.87 17.32
CA PHE A 4 -5.01 22.53 17.36
C PHE A 4 -4.59 23.17 16.03
N GLN A 5 -4.76 22.45 14.91
CA GLN A 5 -4.41 22.98 13.59
C GLN A 5 -5.38 24.10 13.16
N ALA A 6 -6.68 23.92 13.40
CA ALA A 6 -7.69 24.92 13.04
C ALA A 6 -7.52 26.23 13.82
N ASP A 7 -7.28 26.15 15.14
CA ASP A 7 -7.02 27.31 15.98
C ASP A 7 -5.67 27.97 15.65
N GLY A 8 -4.63 27.17 15.37
CA GLY A 8 -3.32 27.69 14.94
C GLY A 8 -3.38 28.49 13.64
N ALA A 9 -4.17 28.02 12.67
CA ALA A 9 -4.40 28.76 11.43
C ALA A 9 -5.20 30.04 11.66
N ARG A 10 -6.28 29.98 12.45
CA ARG A 10 -7.21 31.10 12.68
C ARG A 10 -6.63 32.21 13.55
N GLU A 11 -5.95 31.86 14.65
CA GLU A 11 -5.53 32.81 15.68
C GLU A 11 -4.08 33.28 15.51
N ALA A 12 -3.21 32.43 14.97
CA ALA A 12 -1.77 32.67 14.89
C ALA A 12 -1.25 32.76 13.44
N GLY A 13 -2.12 32.62 12.44
CA GLY A 13 -1.74 32.70 11.03
C GLY A 13 -0.83 31.56 10.55
N ILE A 14 -0.85 30.40 11.23
CA ILE A 14 -0.05 29.24 10.84
C ILE A 14 -0.69 28.59 9.61
N PHE A 15 -0.13 28.84 8.42
CA PHE A 15 -0.66 28.29 7.17
C PHE A 15 -0.06 26.92 6.79
N HIS A 16 1.06 26.53 7.41
CA HIS A 16 1.73 25.27 7.15
C HIS A 16 1.88 24.47 8.45
N HIS A 17 1.13 23.36 8.55
CA HIS A 17 1.26 22.40 9.63
C HIS A 17 1.99 21.16 9.12
N LEU A 18 3.01 20.73 9.85
CA LEU A 18 3.80 19.55 9.55
C LEU A 18 3.89 18.67 10.80
N ILE A 19 3.61 17.38 10.62
CA ILE A 19 4.13 16.35 11.54
C ILE A 19 5.46 15.94 10.93
N THR A 20 6.55 16.04 11.69
CA THR A 20 7.90 15.82 11.14
C THR A 20 8.15 14.37 10.73
N LEU A 21 7.69 13.42 11.56
CA LEU A 21 7.99 11.99 11.39
C LEU A 21 6.75 11.07 11.41
N PRO A 22 5.63 11.41 10.76
CA PRO A 22 4.42 10.59 10.79
C PRO A 22 4.66 9.22 10.16
N THR A 23 5.40 9.18 9.04
CA THR A 23 5.74 7.93 8.35
C THR A 23 6.67 7.05 9.18
N TYR A 24 7.67 7.63 9.87
CA TYR A 24 8.59 6.85 10.70
C TYR A 24 7.84 6.11 11.81
N HIS A 25 7.00 6.83 12.56
CA HIS A 25 6.24 6.23 13.67
C HIS A 25 5.19 5.23 13.18
N THR A 26 4.47 5.54 12.10
CA THR A 26 3.41 4.65 11.60
C THR A 26 3.97 3.39 10.95
N THR A 27 5.08 3.47 10.21
CA THR A 27 5.76 2.29 9.66
C THR A 27 6.38 1.43 10.75
N ALA A 28 7.03 2.02 11.74
CA ALA A 28 7.60 1.28 12.86
C ALA A 28 6.49 0.53 13.63
N LEU A 29 5.40 1.24 14.00
CA LEU A 29 4.28 0.65 14.72
C LEU A 29 3.57 -0.44 13.91
N SER A 30 3.29 -0.22 12.63
CA SER A 30 2.60 -1.22 11.81
C SER A 30 3.43 -2.48 11.61
N THR A 31 4.76 -2.34 11.50
CA THR A 31 5.69 -3.46 11.39
C THR A 31 5.76 -4.25 12.70
N ASP A 32 5.85 -3.57 13.84
CA ASP A 32 5.91 -4.20 15.16
C ASP A 32 4.63 -5.00 15.48
N VAL A 33 3.46 -4.38 15.29
CA VAL A 33 2.16 -5.04 15.47
C VAL A 33 1.98 -6.23 14.53
N LEU A 34 2.41 -6.09 13.26
CA LEU A 34 2.35 -7.21 12.32
C LEU A 34 3.29 -8.33 12.75
N ALA A 35 4.52 -8.03 13.17
CA ALA A 35 5.48 -9.03 13.60
C ALA A 35 4.97 -9.79 14.84
N GLU A 36 4.42 -9.09 15.82
CA GLU A 36 3.81 -9.70 17.02
C GLU A 36 2.72 -10.71 16.64
N GLY A 37 1.76 -10.33 15.80
CA GLY A 37 0.68 -11.23 15.38
C GLY A 37 1.16 -12.37 14.48
N TYR A 38 2.04 -12.07 13.53
CA TYR A 38 2.51 -13.01 12.52
C TYR A 38 3.42 -14.11 13.07
N PHE A 39 4.28 -13.76 14.03
CA PHE A 39 5.11 -14.75 14.74
C PHE A 39 4.46 -15.26 16.04
N GLY A 40 3.34 -14.66 16.44
CA GLY A 40 2.49 -15.14 17.52
C GLY A 40 1.48 -16.20 17.07
N ALA A 41 0.38 -16.31 17.81
CA ALA A 41 -0.63 -17.35 17.58
C ALA A 41 -1.48 -17.14 16.31
N GLU A 42 -1.56 -15.91 15.78
CA GLU A 42 -2.38 -15.60 14.61
C GLU A 42 -1.71 -16.06 13.30
N GLY A 43 -0.38 -16.08 13.23
CA GLY A 43 0.34 -16.49 12.03
C GLY A 43 -0.06 -15.65 10.81
N MET A 44 -0.31 -16.31 9.68
CA MET A 44 -0.78 -15.67 8.45
C MET A 44 -2.06 -14.84 8.61
N LEU A 45 -2.90 -15.15 9.61
CA LEU A 45 -4.14 -14.41 9.84
C LEU A 45 -3.87 -12.94 10.18
N ALA A 46 -2.77 -12.64 10.89
CA ALA A 46 -2.37 -11.28 11.22
C ALA A 46 -2.17 -10.43 9.95
N TYR A 47 -1.48 -11.00 8.96
CA TYR A 47 -1.24 -10.35 7.67
C TYR A 47 -2.54 -10.19 6.86
N VAL A 48 -3.31 -11.26 6.69
CA VAL A 48 -4.54 -11.23 5.87
C VAL A 48 -5.57 -10.27 6.45
N LYS A 49 -5.77 -10.29 7.77
CA LYS A 49 -6.77 -9.45 8.46
C LYS A 49 -6.31 -8.00 8.62
N GLY A 50 -5.06 -7.79 9.04
CA GLY A 50 -4.52 -6.48 9.39
C GLY A 50 -4.05 -5.66 8.19
N VAL A 51 -3.59 -6.32 7.13
CA VAL A 51 -3.05 -5.66 5.93
C VAL A 51 -3.98 -5.89 4.74
N GLN A 52 -3.99 -7.10 4.19
CA GLN A 52 -4.57 -7.37 2.87
C GLN A 52 -6.07 -7.04 2.80
N ARG A 53 -6.88 -7.49 3.76
CA ARG A 53 -8.33 -7.18 3.79
C ARG A 53 -8.61 -5.70 4.03
N GLN A 54 -7.74 -5.00 4.76
CA GLN A 54 -7.88 -3.56 4.97
C GLN A 54 -7.60 -2.79 3.69
N GLU A 55 -6.56 -3.17 2.95
CA GLU A 55 -6.23 -2.59 1.64
C GLU A 55 -7.38 -2.76 0.65
N ILE A 56 -7.94 -3.96 0.55
CA ILE A 56 -9.11 -4.24 -0.30
C ILE A 56 -10.29 -3.37 0.11
N ARG A 57 -10.66 -3.35 1.40
CA ARG A 57 -11.83 -2.62 1.89
C ARG A 57 -11.70 -1.10 1.70
N ARG A 58 -10.48 -0.57 1.74
CA ARG A 58 -10.18 0.85 1.59
C ARG A 58 -9.85 1.24 0.14
N GLY A 59 -9.82 0.29 -0.79
CA GLY A 59 -9.46 0.54 -2.18
C GLY A 59 -8.02 1.00 -2.37
N ILE A 60 -7.09 0.53 -1.52
CA ILE A 60 -5.67 0.89 -1.61
C ILE A 60 -5.04 0.11 -2.76
N ALA A 61 -4.52 0.83 -3.75
CA ALA A 61 -3.93 0.24 -4.96
C ALA A 61 -2.73 -0.69 -4.67
N CYS A 62 -2.09 -0.58 -3.50
CA CYS A 62 -0.99 -1.45 -3.08
C CYS A 62 -1.35 -2.94 -2.99
N VAL A 63 -2.63 -3.30 -2.81
CA VAL A 63 -3.05 -4.72 -2.91
C VAL A 63 -2.64 -5.31 -4.27
N LYS A 64 -2.69 -4.46 -5.31
CA LYS A 64 -2.26 -4.69 -6.68
C LYS A 64 -0.79 -4.29 -6.86
N HIS A 65 0.09 -4.83 -6.01
CA HIS A 65 1.49 -4.38 -5.90
C HIS A 65 2.29 -4.53 -7.21
N GLN A 66 1.96 -5.49 -8.08
CA GLN A 66 2.61 -5.62 -9.40
C GLN A 66 2.26 -4.46 -10.34
N ASP A 67 0.98 -4.06 -10.37
CA ASP A 67 0.52 -2.91 -11.15
C ASP A 67 1.17 -1.63 -10.63
N MET A 68 1.20 -1.45 -9.31
CA MET A 68 1.84 -0.30 -8.66
C MET A 68 3.36 -0.26 -8.88
N ALA A 69 4.02 -1.40 -9.04
CA ALA A 69 5.44 -1.50 -9.40
C ALA A 69 5.69 -1.26 -10.91
N GLY A 70 4.65 -1.05 -11.71
CA GLY A 70 4.76 -0.74 -13.14
C GLY A 70 4.85 -1.95 -14.06
N SER A 71 4.55 -3.17 -13.58
CA SER A 71 4.65 -4.40 -14.38
C SER A 71 3.77 -4.36 -15.64
N ASN A 72 2.57 -3.77 -15.57
CA ASN A 72 1.67 -3.63 -16.73
C ASN A 72 2.26 -2.71 -17.81
N MET A 73 2.87 -1.58 -17.40
CA MET A 73 3.55 -0.69 -18.35
C MET A 73 4.73 -1.40 -19.05
N GLY A 74 5.44 -2.26 -18.32
CA GLY A 74 6.50 -3.09 -18.89
C GLY A 74 5.98 -4.13 -19.89
N ASP A 75 4.84 -4.75 -19.60
CA ASP A 75 4.22 -5.72 -20.49
C ASP A 75 3.65 -5.08 -21.76
N ASP A 76 2.99 -3.93 -21.65
CA ASP A 76 2.51 -3.14 -22.80
C ASP A 76 3.67 -2.74 -23.71
N HIS A 77 4.80 -2.33 -23.13
CA HIS A 77 6.00 -1.99 -23.88
C HIS A 77 6.57 -3.21 -24.62
N LYS A 78 6.66 -4.38 -23.97
CA LYS A 78 7.14 -5.61 -24.63
C LYS A 78 6.22 -6.06 -25.76
N GLU A 79 4.90 -5.97 -25.56
CA GLU A 79 3.91 -6.30 -26.58
C GLU A 79 4.03 -5.40 -27.81
N TYR A 80 4.23 -4.10 -27.60
CA TYR A 80 4.46 -3.15 -28.70
C TYR A 80 5.68 -3.53 -29.57
N PHE A 81 6.78 -4.00 -28.97
CA PHE A 81 8.02 -4.30 -29.70
C PHE A 81 8.15 -5.75 -30.19
N SER A 82 7.56 -6.72 -29.48
CA SER A 82 7.78 -8.15 -29.72
C SER A 82 6.51 -8.92 -30.13
N GLY A 83 5.34 -8.25 -30.18
CA GLY A 83 4.08 -8.87 -30.57
C GLY A 83 3.78 -10.14 -29.78
N GLU A 84 3.42 -11.23 -30.48
CA GLU A 84 3.07 -12.51 -29.86
C GLU A 84 4.22 -13.22 -29.13
N ALA A 85 5.49 -12.85 -29.39
CA ALA A 85 6.65 -13.44 -28.72
C ALA A 85 7.02 -12.74 -27.39
N ALA A 86 6.23 -11.76 -26.95
CA ALA A 86 6.50 -11.00 -25.74
C ALA A 86 6.39 -11.86 -24.47
N LEU A 87 7.48 -11.96 -23.72
CA LEU A 87 7.52 -12.56 -22.37
C LEU A 87 6.92 -11.60 -21.34
N LYS A 88 5.63 -11.74 -21.06
CA LYS A 88 4.85 -10.92 -20.13
C LYS A 88 5.01 -11.39 -18.67
N ALA A 89 5.01 -10.45 -17.72
CA ALA A 89 4.93 -10.73 -16.29
C ALA A 89 3.49 -11.06 -15.85
N SER A 90 2.50 -10.54 -16.58
CA SER A 90 1.09 -10.90 -16.48
C SER A 90 0.79 -12.20 -17.25
N GLY A 91 0.18 -13.17 -16.58
CA GLY A 91 -0.19 -14.48 -17.14
C GLY A 91 -1.35 -15.12 -16.36
N ALA A 92 -1.79 -16.30 -16.78
CA ALA A 92 -2.93 -17.00 -16.12
C ALA A 92 -2.70 -17.21 -14.61
N ASP A 93 -1.46 -17.48 -14.21
CA ASP A 93 -1.05 -17.70 -12.82
C ASP A 93 -0.65 -16.41 -12.09
N ASN A 94 -1.00 -15.23 -12.63
CA ASN A 94 -0.73 -13.95 -11.98
C ASN A 94 -1.48 -13.85 -10.64
N THR A 95 -0.76 -13.56 -9.57
CA THR A 95 -1.31 -13.32 -8.22
C THR A 95 -2.36 -12.21 -8.19
N MET A 96 -2.33 -11.29 -9.15
CA MET A 96 -3.28 -10.19 -9.31
C MET A 96 -4.70 -10.65 -9.65
N ASN A 97 -4.86 -11.84 -10.23
CA ASN A 97 -6.17 -12.43 -10.57
C ASN A 97 -6.97 -12.85 -9.33
N GLN A 98 -6.35 -12.86 -8.15
CA GLN A 98 -6.98 -13.21 -6.88
C GLN A 98 -7.67 -12.01 -6.19
N PHE A 99 -7.52 -10.80 -6.75
CA PHE A 99 -8.04 -9.54 -6.18
C PHE A 99 -9.05 -8.87 -7.14
N SER A 100 -10.12 -9.61 -7.51
CA SER A 100 -11.24 -9.14 -8.33
C SER A 100 -12.32 -8.43 -7.51
#